data_AF-A0AA86MH45-F1
#
_entry.id   AF-A0AA86MH45-F1
#
_cell.length_a   1.000
_cell.length_b   1.000
_cell.length_c   1.000
_cell.angle_alpha   90.00
_cell.angle_beta   90.00
_cell.angle_gamma   90.00
#
_symmetry.space_group_name_H-M   'P 1'
#
loop_
_entity.id
_entity.type
_entity.pdbx_description
1 polymer ?
#
loop_
_entity_poly.entity_id
_entity_poly.type
_entity_poly.pdbx_seq_one_letter_code
_entity_poly.pdbx_strand_id
1 'polypeptide(L)'
;MICCDYSAPFDQWITRLKYGKAHGMAKFLGHWLGLKTQETTHLLPDLLIPVPCSNTKLKQRGYNQAALIARHAGRVLKRPVYTDWLIKTSEASAQAELGREARLQNLLGAFQTTRPMPSNTRIGLVDDVITTGATLQSCVAALEKAGADSIVLMAVCRTPE
;
A
#
# COMPACT_ATOMS: atom_id res chain seq x y z
N MET A 1 5.06 6.04 8.53
CA MET A 1 3.91 6.06 9.46
C MET A 1 3.33 4.67 9.63
N ILE A 2 3.35 4.14 10.86
CA ILE A 2 2.77 2.84 11.23
C ILE A 2 1.95 3.04 12.50
N CYS A 3 0.69 2.58 12.53
CA CYS A 3 -0.20 2.86 13.66
C CYS A 3 0.06 1.95 14.86
N CYS A 4 0.31 0.66 14.63
CA CYS A 4 0.57 -0.33 15.67
C CYS A 4 1.32 -1.56 15.13
N ASP A 5 1.61 -2.50 16.02
CA ASP A 5 2.12 -3.81 15.64
C ASP A 5 0.96 -4.75 15.25
N TYR A 6 1.27 -5.71 14.37
CA TYR A 6 0.35 -6.72 13.86
C TYR A 6 0.13 -7.79 14.93
N SER A 7 -0.71 -7.47 15.90
CA SER A 7 -1.06 -8.28 17.06
C SER A 7 -2.53 -8.08 17.43
N ALA A 8 -3.03 -8.85 18.39
CA ALA A 8 -4.41 -8.73 18.84
C ALA A 8 -4.73 -7.32 19.38
N PRO A 9 -5.89 -6.73 19.02
CA PRO A 9 -6.95 -7.28 18.17
C PRO A 9 -6.81 -6.96 16.66
N PHE A 10 -5.78 -6.22 16.24
CA PHE A 10 -5.64 -5.67 14.89
C PHE A 10 -5.37 -6.74 13.83
N ASP A 11 -4.64 -7.79 14.17
CA ASP A 11 -4.42 -8.97 13.31
C ASP A 11 -5.74 -9.63 12.87
N GLN A 12 -6.68 -9.80 13.80
CA GLN A 12 -8.01 -10.35 13.56
C GLN A 12 -8.85 -9.39 12.71
N TRP A 13 -8.78 -8.09 12.98
CA TRP A 13 -9.51 -7.09 12.21
C TRP A 13 -9.04 -7.01 10.77
N ILE A 14 -7.73 -7.05 10.54
CA ILE A 14 -7.15 -7.09 9.19
C ILE A 14 -7.50 -8.39 8.49
N THR A 15 -7.50 -9.53 9.20
CA THR A 15 -7.91 -10.82 8.64
C THR A 15 -9.39 -10.78 8.21
N ARG A 16 -10.28 -10.25 9.05
CA ARG A 16 -11.70 -10.05 8.72
C ARG A 16 -11.88 -9.05 7.57
N LEU A 17 -11.05 -8.02 7.47
CA LEU A 17 -11.05 -7.12 6.34
C LEU A 17 -10.57 -7.81 5.05
N LYS A 18 -9.63 -8.76 5.12
CA LYS A 18 -9.14 -9.49 3.93
C LYS A 18 -10.10 -10.57 3.43
N TYR A 19 -10.83 -11.24 4.33
CA TYR A 19 -11.58 -12.45 3.98
C TYR A 19 -13.07 -12.42 4.38
N GLY A 20 -13.45 -11.59 5.35
CA GLY A 20 -14.82 -11.50 5.87
C GLY A 20 -15.66 -10.38 5.26
N LYS A 21 -15.17 -9.67 4.23
CA LYS A 21 -15.85 -8.51 3.60
C LYS A 21 -16.26 -7.41 4.61
N ALA A 22 -15.53 -7.28 5.72
CA ALA A 22 -15.81 -6.32 6.78
C ALA A 22 -15.37 -4.89 6.38
N HIS A 23 -15.96 -4.33 5.32
CA HIS A 23 -15.63 -3.01 4.76
C HIS A 23 -15.73 -1.88 5.81
N GLY A 24 -16.62 -2.02 6.80
CA GLY A 24 -16.74 -1.10 7.93
C GLY A 24 -15.44 -0.95 8.72
N MET A 25 -14.61 -2.00 8.79
CA MET A 25 -13.29 -1.93 9.43
C MET A 25 -12.33 -1.02 8.67
N ALA A 26 -12.39 -0.99 7.33
CA ALA A 26 -11.56 -0.08 6.54
C ALA A 26 -11.86 1.39 6.85
N LYS A 27 -13.11 1.73 7.20
CA LYS A 27 -13.48 3.09 7.63
C LYS A 27 -12.75 3.49 8.90
N PHE A 28 -12.76 2.61 9.91
CA PHE A 28 -12.08 2.86 11.18
C PHE A 28 -10.56 2.92 10.98
N LEU A 29 -9.97 1.89 10.38
CA LEU A 29 -8.51 1.79 10.21
C LEU A 29 -7.95 2.92 9.33
N GLY A 30 -8.65 3.29 8.26
CA GLY A 30 -8.24 4.39 7.41
C GLY A 30 -8.41 5.77 8.06
N HIS A 31 -9.47 6.00 8.84
CA HIS A 31 -9.57 7.23 9.63
C HIS A 31 -8.42 7.35 10.62
N TRP A 32 -8.15 6.27 11.35
CA TRP A 32 -7.09 6.25 12.34
C TRP A 32 -5.72 6.49 11.73
N LEU A 33 -5.41 5.83 10.61
CA LEU A 33 -4.17 6.07 9.85
C LEU A 33 -4.06 7.53 9.40
N GLY A 34 -5.16 8.12 8.92
CA GLY A 34 -5.20 9.53 8.52
C GLY A 34 -4.89 10.47 9.68
N LEU A 35 -5.55 10.30 10.83
CA LEU A 35 -5.33 11.11 12.03
C LEU A 35 -3.89 10.97 12.54
N LYS A 36 -3.39 9.73 12.64
CA LYS A 36 -2.03 9.47 13.10
C LYS A 36 -0.98 10.13 12.19
N THR A 37 -1.24 10.14 10.89
CA THR A 37 -0.37 10.81 9.91
C THR A 37 -0.36 12.33 10.14
N GLN A 38 -1.52 12.95 10.40
CA GLN A 38 -1.60 14.39 10.72
C GLN A 38 -0.86 14.75 12.01
N GLU A 39 -0.92 13.88 13.02
CA GLU A 39 -0.28 14.13 14.31
C GLU A 39 1.24 13.99 14.26
N THR A 40 1.77 13.09 13.44
CA THR A 40 3.18 12.68 13.50
C THR A 40 4.04 13.18 12.34
N THR A 41 3.41 13.57 11.23
CA THR A 41 4.14 13.93 10.01
C THR A 41 4.04 15.45 9.80
N HIS A 42 5.17 16.14 9.92
CA HIS A 42 5.26 17.59 9.66
C HIS A 42 4.90 17.95 8.22
N LEU A 43 5.17 17.04 7.28
CA LEU A 43 4.98 17.24 5.85
C LEU A 43 4.03 16.19 5.27
N LEU A 44 2.76 16.57 5.10
CA LEU A 44 1.74 15.66 4.58
C LEU A 44 1.96 15.34 3.09
N PRO A 45 1.60 14.12 2.65
CA PRO A 45 1.63 13.78 1.23
C PRO A 45 0.62 14.62 0.44
N ASP A 46 0.91 14.85 -0.83
CA ASP A 46 0.04 15.58 -1.74
C ASP A 46 -1.09 14.70 -2.28
N LEU A 47 -0.82 13.40 -2.42
CA LEU A 47 -1.76 12.37 -2.85
C LEU A 47 -1.45 11.03 -2.20
N LEU A 48 -2.40 10.11 -2.23
CA LEU A 48 -2.22 8.75 -1.74
C LEU A 48 -2.31 7.74 -2.90
N ILE A 49 -1.45 6.73 -2.85
CA ILE A 49 -1.48 5.57 -3.75
C ILE A 49 -1.55 4.31 -2.87
N PRO A 50 -2.56 3.45 -2.99
CA PRO A 50 -2.59 2.19 -2.27
C PRO A 50 -1.69 1.15 -2.95
N VAL A 51 -1.06 0.29 -2.16
CA VAL A 51 -0.33 -0.88 -2.67
C VAL A 51 -1.29 -1.80 -3.42
N PRO A 52 -1.01 -2.15 -4.70
CA PRO A 52 -1.88 -3.02 -5.47
C PRO A 52 -1.88 -4.47 -4.97
N CYS A 53 -3.06 -5.08 -4.89
CA CYS A 53 -3.17 -6.52 -4.69
C CYS A 53 -3.07 -7.28 -6.02
N SER A 54 -2.73 -8.56 -6.00
CA SER A 54 -2.72 -9.39 -7.22
C SER A 54 -4.15 -9.58 -7.77
N ASN A 55 -4.25 -9.82 -9.08
CA ASN A 55 -5.53 -10.11 -9.75
C ASN A 55 -6.27 -11.28 -9.09
N THR A 56 -5.56 -12.32 -8.65
CA THR A 56 -6.15 -13.45 -7.91
C THR A 56 -6.81 -12.99 -6.61
N LYS A 57 -6.13 -12.15 -5.82
CA LYS A 57 -6.69 -11.59 -4.57
C LYS A 57 -7.85 -10.64 -4.85
N LEU A 58 -7.75 -9.83 -5.91
CA LEU A 58 -8.82 -8.92 -6.32
C LEU A 58 -10.07 -9.69 -6.74
N LYS A 59 -9.94 -10.77 -7.53
CA LYS A 59 -11.05 -11.66 -7.90
C LYS A 59 -11.65 -12.38 -6.70
N GLN A 60 -10.81 -12.89 -5.80
CA GLN A 60 -11.26 -13.61 -4.60
C GLN A 60 -12.03 -12.69 -3.63
N ARG A 61 -11.53 -11.47 -3.41
CA ARG A 61 -12.07 -10.55 -2.39
C ARG A 61 -13.15 -9.62 -2.96
N GLY A 62 -13.03 -9.26 -4.24
CA GLY A 62 -13.82 -8.22 -4.90
C GLY A 62 -13.29 -6.80 -4.69
N TYR A 63 -12.20 -6.63 -3.93
CA TYR A 63 -11.63 -5.31 -3.59
C TYR A 63 -10.15 -5.42 -3.19
N ASN A 64 -9.47 -4.27 -3.23
CA ASN A 64 -8.15 -4.07 -2.63
C ASN A 64 -8.31 -3.42 -1.25
N GLN A 65 -7.93 -4.13 -0.18
CA GLN A 65 -8.06 -3.65 1.20
C GLN A 65 -7.24 -2.38 1.47
N ALA A 66 -6.04 -2.28 0.89
CA ALA A 66 -5.20 -1.08 1.02
C ALA A 66 -5.87 0.13 0.35
N ALA A 67 -6.57 -0.08 -0.77
CA ALA A 67 -7.33 0.97 -1.44
C ALA A 67 -8.53 1.46 -0.62
N LEU A 68 -9.22 0.57 0.10
CA LEU A 68 -10.30 0.96 1.01
C LEU A 68 -9.76 1.81 2.17
N ILE A 69 -8.66 1.38 2.78
CA ILE A 69 -7.99 2.12 3.86
C ILE A 69 -7.54 3.50 3.35
N ALA A 70 -6.86 3.55 2.20
CA ALA A 70 -6.38 4.79 1.58
C ALA A 70 -7.52 5.78 1.30
N ARG A 71 -8.68 5.31 0.81
CA ARG A 71 -9.87 6.15 0.61
C ARG A 71 -10.37 6.81 1.90
N HIS A 72 -10.26 6.15 3.04
CA HIS A 72 -10.66 6.73 4.31
C HIS A 72 -9.58 7.65 4.89
N ALA A 73 -8.30 7.27 4.78
CA ALA A 73 -7.18 8.14 5.16
C ALA A 73 -7.15 9.44 4.33
N GLY A 74 -7.35 9.35 3.01
CA GLY A 74 -7.38 10.51 2.11
C GLY A 74 -8.49 11.51 2.44
N ARG A 75 -9.64 11.05 2.93
CA ARG A 75 -10.70 11.95 3.42
C ARG A 75 -10.27 12.75 4.64
N VAL A 76 -9.59 12.12 5.60
CA VAL A 76 -9.06 12.79 6.80
C VAL A 76 -7.97 13.79 6.41
N LEU A 77 -7.05 13.36 5.54
CA LEU A 77 -5.94 14.18 5.07
C LEU A 77 -6.34 15.27 4.07
N LYS A 78 -7.58 15.20 3.54
CA LYS A 78 -8.07 16.03 2.43
C LYS A 78 -7.16 15.91 1.19
N ARG A 79 -6.75 14.68 0.86
CA ARG A 79 -5.88 14.36 -0.29
C ARG A 79 -6.55 13.40 -1.27
N PRO A 80 -6.31 13.57 -2.58
CA PRO A 80 -6.79 12.63 -3.58
C PRO A 80 -6.14 11.26 -3.42
N VAL A 81 -6.87 10.22 -3.81
CA VAL A 81 -6.42 8.83 -3.76
C VAL A 81 -6.50 8.24 -5.16
N TYR A 82 -5.35 7.82 -5.70
CA TYR A 82 -5.26 7.27 -7.05
C TYR A 82 -5.01 5.77 -6.99
N THR A 83 -6.04 4.98 -7.31
CA THR A 83 -6.00 3.51 -7.19
C THR A 83 -5.47 2.80 -8.43
N ASP A 84 -5.25 3.55 -9.52
CA ASP A 84 -4.85 3.06 -10.84
C ASP A 84 -3.45 3.51 -11.25
N TRP A 85 -2.77 4.34 -10.44
CA TRP A 85 -1.45 4.90 -10.77
C TRP A 85 -0.30 3.91 -10.57
N LEU A 86 -0.50 2.92 -9.71
CA LEU A 86 0.42 1.82 -9.48
C LEU A 86 -0.35 0.52 -9.70
N ILE A 87 0.23 -0.40 -10.45
CA ILE A 87 -0.34 -1.72 -10.75
C ILE A 87 0.66 -2.82 -10.44
N LYS A 88 0.15 -4.01 -10.10
CA LYS A 88 0.96 -5.21 -9.95
C LYS A 88 0.94 -6.01 -11.26
N THR A 89 2.12 -6.27 -11.83
CA THR A 89 2.26 -6.99 -13.10
C THR A 89 2.06 -8.50 -12.89
N SER A 90 1.47 -9.18 -13.88
CA SER A 90 1.27 -10.63 -13.86
C SER A 90 2.55 -11.41 -14.17
N GLU A 91 3.45 -10.84 -14.98
CA GLU A 91 4.70 -11.48 -15.43
C GLU A 91 5.64 -11.83 -14.27
N ALA A 92 5.70 -11.00 -13.23
CA ALA A 92 6.48 -11.27 -12.03
C ALA A 92 6.02 -12.53 -11.26
N SER A 93 4.80 -13.02 -11.50
CA SER A 93 4.28 -14.25 -10.90
C SER A 93 4.81 -15.50 -11.62
N ALA A 94 5.03 -15.42 -12.93
CA ALA A 94 5.42 -16.54 -13.77
C ALA A 94 6.93 -16.86 -13.66
N GLN A 95 7.76 -15.87 -13.34
CA GLN A 95 9.21 -16.02 -13.25
C GLN A 95 9.71 -16.44 -11.85
N ALA A 96 8.82 -16.61 -10.86
CA ALA A 96 9.17 -16.96 -9.47
C ALA A 96 9.78 -18.37 -9.29
N GLU A 97 9.73 -19.20 -10.33
CA GLU A 97 10.35 -20.53 -10.42
C GLU A 97 11.85 -20.49 -10.81
N LEU A 98 12.38 -19.33 -11.23
CA LEU A 98 13.77 -19.18 -11.66
C LEU A 98 14.63 -18.62 -10.52
N GLY A 99 15.42 -19.49 -9.87
CA GLY A 99 16.59 -19.13 -9.04
C GLY A 99 16.44 -18.05 -7.95
N ARG A 100 17.54 -17.76 -7.25
CA ARG A 100 17.58 -16.67 -6.23
C ARG A 100 17.71 -15.29 -6.89
N GLU A 101 18.49 -15.20 -7.97
CA GLU A 101 18.77 -13.95 -8.69
C GLU A 101 17.56 -13.44 -9.47
N ALA A 102 16.83 -14.34 -10.15
CA ALA A 102 15.61 -13.97 -10.85
C ALA A 102 14.48 -13.63 -9.87
N ARG A 103 14.42 -14.22 -8.66
CA ARG A 103 13.52 -13.74 -7.59
C ARG A 103 13.76 -12.29 -7.19
N LEU A 104 15.02 -11.86 -7.08
CA LEU A 104 15.38 -10.47 -6.78
C LEU A 104 14.96 -9.52 -7.92
N GLN A 105 15.22 -9.89 -9.16
CA GLN A 105 14.80 -9.11 -10.35
C GLN A 105 13.26 -9.06 -10.50
N ASN A 106 12.56 -10.16 -10.22
CA ASN A 106 11.10 -10.23 -10.25
C ASN A 106 10.44 -9.35 -9.21
N LEU A 107 11.03 -9.26 -8.01
CA LEU A 107 10.56 -8.33 -6.98
C LEU A 107 10.62 -6.89 -7.52
N LEU A 108 11.72 -6.49 -8.16
CA LEU A 108 11.87 -5.14 -8.73
C LEU A 108 10.95 -4.87 -9.94
N GLY A 109 10.56 -5.90 -10.69
CA GLY A 109 9.63 -5.78 -11.85
C GLY A 109 8.15 -6.03 -11.53
N ALA A 110 7.80 -6.37 -10.29
CA ALA A 110 6.43 -6.76 -9.92
C ALA A 110 5.43 -5.61 -9.91
N PHE A 111 5.90 -4.37 -9.87
CA PHE A 111 5.05 -3.19 -9.83
C PHE A 111 5.47 -2.19 -10.89
N GLN A 112 4.48 -1.54 -11.52
CA GLN A 112 4.70 -0.54 -12.54
C GLN A 112 3.69 0.59 -12.38
N THR A 113 4.09 1.79 -12.76
CA THR A 113 3.20 2.94 -12.80
C THR A 113 2.50 3.01 -14.16
N THR A 114 1.22 3.35 -14.17
CA THR A 114 0.44 3.47 -15.43
C THR A 114 0.67 4.80 -16.14
N ARG A 115 1.32 5.75 -15.46
CA ARG A 115 1.61 7.09 -15.96
C ARG A 115 2.82 7.68 -15.22
N PRO A 116 3.51 8.68 -15.80
CA PRO A 116 4.51 9.47 -15.07
C PRO A 116 3.90 10.19 -13.87
N MET A 117 4.71 10.39 -12.82
CA MET A 117 4.31 11.20 -11.68
C MET A 117 4.43 12.69 -12.02
N PRO A 118 3.53 13.56 -11.54
CA PRO A 118 3.73 14.99 -11.64
C PRO A 118 5.00 15.40 -10.88
N SER A 119 5.75 16.38 -11.40
CA SER A 119 6.96 16.87 -10.74
C SER A 119 6.68 17.35 -9.31
N ASN A 120 7.65 17.16 -8.41
CA ASN A 120 7.58 17.60 -7.01
C ASN A 120 6.39 17.02 -6.23
N THR A 121 5.93 15.81 -6.58
CA THR A 121 4.79 15.16 -5.91
C THR A 121 5.26 14.28 -4.77
N ARG A 122 4.72 14.53 -3.57
CA ARG A 122 4.94 13.69 -2.38
C ARG A 122 3.82 12.67 -2.27
N ILE A 123 4.18 11.40 -2.25
CA ILE A 123 3.23 10.29 -2.32
C ILE A 123 3.09 9.62 -0.96
N GLY A 124 1.87 9.46 -0.47
CA GLY A 124 1.57 8.53 0.61
C GLY A 124 1.30 7.14 0.04
N LEU A 125 2.26 6.21 0.19
CA LEU A 125 2.09 4.82 -0.22
C LEU A 125 1.41 4.03 0.91
N VAL A 126 0.16 3.63 0.69
CA VAL A 126 -0.71 3.06 1.73
C VAL A 126 -0.81 1.53 1.62
N ASP A 127 -0.54 0.82 2.71
CA ASP A 127 -0.78 -0.63 2.84
C ASP A 127 -1.56 -0.96 4.12
N ASP A 128 -2.04 -2.19 4.24
CA ASP A 128 -2.67 -2.67 5.47
C ASP A 128 -1.65 -3.18 6.50
N VAL A 129 -0.67 -4.00 6.07
CA VAL A 129 0.36 -4.59 6.95
C VAL A 129 1.71 -4.58 6.25
N ILE A 130 2.71 -4.05 6.94
CA ILE A 130 4.11 -4.17 6.55
C ILE A 130 4.69 -5.41 7.21
N THR A 131 5.17 -6.35 6.40
CA THR A 131 5.94 -7.50 6.88
C THR A 131 7.43 -7.22 6.70
N THR A 132 8.09 -7.88 5.75
CA THR A 132 9.53 -7.70 5.46
C THR A 132 9.86 -6.41 4.70
N GLY A 133 8.85 -5.64 4.29
CA GLY A 133 9.04 -4.45 3.47
C GLY A 133 9.34 -4.71 1.98
N ALA A 134 9.58 -5.97 1.57
CA ALA A 134 9.95 -6.30 0.19
C ALA A 134 8.94 -5.80 -0.85
N THR A 135 7.63 -5.95 -0.59
CA THR A 135 6.56 -5.42 -1.45
C THR A 135 6.62 -3.89 -1.58
N LEU A 136 6.86 -3.19 -0.46
CA LEU A 136 6.92 -1.73 -0.45
C LEU A 136 8.17 -1.23 -1.17
N GLN A 137 9.31 -1.90 -1.00
CA GLN A 137 10.55 -1.55 -1.70
C GLN A 137 10.37 -1.59 -3.22
N SER A 138 9.71 -2.62 -3.74
CA SER A 138 9.37 -2.70 -5.17
C SER A 138 8.42 -1.59 -5.62
N CYS A 139 7.41 -1.26 -4.81
CA CYS A 139 6.48 -0.18 -5.12
C CYS A 139 7.20 1.19 -5.13
N VAL A 140 8.07 1.43 -4.15
CA VAL A 140 8.90 2.64 -4.04
C VAL A 140 9.78 2.78 -5.27
N ALA A 141 10.51 1.72 -5.66
CA ALA A 141 11.36 1.76 -6.85
C ALA A 141 10.58 2.10 -8.13
N ALA A 142 9.36 1.55 -8.29
CA ALA A 142 8.50 1.88 -9.43
C ALA A 142 8.04 3.35 -9.43
N LEU A 143 7.70 3.89 -8.26
CA LEU A 143 7.26 5.29 -8.10
C LEU A 143 8.41 6.29 -8.27
N GLU A 144 9.59 6.00 -7.73
CA GLU A 144 10.80 6.81 -7.91
C GLU A 144 11.21 6.86 -9.38
N LYS A 145 11.20 5.71 -10.07
CA LYS A 145 11.45 5.65 -11.52
C LYS A 145 10.45 6.48 -12.33
N ALA A 146 9.22 6.64 -11.82
CA ALA A 146 8.19 7.46 -12.44
C ALA A 146 8.28 8.95 -12.09
N GLY A 147 9.24 9.37 -11.26
CA GLY A 147 9.49 10.78 -10.90
C GLY A 147 8.85 11.26 -9.60
N ALA A 148 8.53 10.35 -8.67
CA ALA A 148 8.09 10.74 -7.32
C ALA A 148 9.21 11.50 -6.59
N ASP A 149 8.87 12.61 -5.92
CA ASP A 149 9.83 13.44 -5.19
C ASP A 149 10.18 12.86 -3.82
N SER A 150 9.15 12.43 -3.09
CA SER A 150 9.32 11.71 -1.85
C SER A 150 8.12 10.80 -1.59
N ILE A 151 8.38 9.72 -0.85
CA ILE A 151 7.38 8.68 -0.58
C ILE A 151 7.28 8.47 0.93
N VAL A 152 6.10 8.71 1.48
CA VAL A 152 5.76 8.41 2.86
C VAL A 152 5.08 7.05 2.92
N LEU A 153 5.76 6.07 3.51
CA LEU A 153 5.16 4.76 3.77
C LEU A 153 4.11 4.88 4.87
N MET A 154 2.89 4.43 4.58
CA MET A 154 1.74 4.51 5.48
C MET A 154 1.11 3.14 5.63
N ALA A 155 1.09 2.59 6.84
CA ALA A 155 0.41 1.34 7.10
C ALA A 155 -0.31 1.33 8.45
N VAL A 156 -1.34 0.48 8.53
CA VAL A 156 -2.02 0.25 9.80
C VAL A 156 -1.10 -0.50 10.74
N CYS A 157 -0.59 -1.66 10.31
CA CYS A 157 0.27 -2.49 11.13
C CYS A 157 1.66 -2.73 10.54
N ARG A 158 2.60 -3.10 11.41
CA ARG A 158 3.84 -3.81 11.03
C ARG A 158 3.94 -5.14 11.77
N THR A 159 4.58 -6.15 11.19
CA THR A 159 4.96 -7.34 11.96
C THR A 159 6.09 -6.98 12.93
N PRO A 160 6.00 -7.33 14.22
CA PRO A 160 7.12 -7.19 15.15
C PRO A 160 8.34 -7.98 14.67
N GLU A 161 9.54 -7.51 15.00
CA GLU A 161 10.78 -8.28 14.84
C GLU A 161 10.86 -9.42 15.86
#